data_AF-A0A521ZNE9-F1
#
_entry.id   AF-A0A521ZNE9-F1
#
_cell.length_a   1.000
_cell.length_b   1.000
_cell.length_c   1.000
_cell.angle_alpha   90.00
_cell.angle_beta   90.00
_cell.angle_gamma   90.00
#
_symmetry.space_group_name_H-M   'P 1'
#
loop_
_entity.id
_entity.type
_entity.pdbx_description
1 polymer ?
#
loop_
_entity_poly.entity_id
_entity_poly.type
_entity_poly.pdbx_seq_one_letter_code
_entity_poly.pdbx_strand_id
1 'polypeptide(L)'
;MKLKFMTVEEFRVVMERNWTPVQFVGDALPSWMQNIPESIMAGVLLSGTGPVSSQSYSSKQIPSGELIGGIDVYRHSPDDPVPFNKDWYAVVKHPGDPTMLIVDGPQKDAEHWLESISERCRELEVFGVPKKNPGASDESNV
;
A
#
# COMPACT_ATOMS: atom_id res chain seq x y z
N MET A 1 8.31 15.58 -2.93
CA MET A 1 7.23 15.10 -2.04
C MET A 1 7.80 14.81 -0.66
N LYS A 2 6.96 14.66 0.37
CA LYS A 2 7.41 14.24 1.70
C LYS A 2 7.44 12.70 1.76
N LEU A 3 8.47 12.13 2.39
CA LEU A 3 8.51 10.70 2.69
C LEU A 3 7.31 10.34 3.57
N LYS A 4 6.74 9.16 3.30
CA LYS A 4 5.66 8.59 4.08
C LYS A 4 6.23 7.53 5.00
N PHE A 5 5.52 7.25 6.08
CA PHE A 5 5.96 6.26 7.06
C PHE A 5 4.78 5.36 7.37
N MET A 6 5.10 4.11 7.67
CA MET A 6 4.17 3.16 8.23
C MET A 6 4.89 2.31 9.26
N THR A 7 4.13 1.76 10.18
CA THR A 7 4.62 0.78 11.14
C THR A 7 4.86 -0.56 10.45
N VAL A 8 5.74 -1.38 11.04
CA VAL A 8 5.90 -2.78 10.65
C VAL A 8 4.58 -3.55 10.82
N GLU A 9 3.75 -3.18 11.81
CA GLU A 9 2.44 -3.80 12.05
C GLU A 9 1.47 -3.58 10.88
N GLU A 10 1.41 -2.37 10.32
CA GLU A 10 0.59 -2.08 9.13
C GLU A 10 1.00 -2.92 7.91
N PHE A 11 2.22 -3.48 7.88
CA PHE A 11 2.72 -4.35 6.82
C PHE A 11 2.75 -5.84 7.21
N ARG A 12 2.39 -6.19 8.45
CA ARG A 12 2.57 -7.55 9.03
C ARG A 12 1.82 -8.62 8.26
N VAL A 13 0.61 -8.30 7.82
CA VAL A 13 -0.26 -9.19 7.03
C VAL A 13 0.45 -9.78 5.81
N VAL A 14 1.28 -8.99 5.12
CA VAL A 14 2.07 -9.44 3.97
C VAL A 14 3.19 -10.37 4.42
N MET A 15 3.89 -10.01 5.49
CA MET A 15 5.01 -10.79 6.02
C MET A 15 4.57 -12.18 6.51
N GLU A 16 3.40 -12.26 7.17
CA GLU A 16 2.83 -13.51 7.67
C GLU A 16 2.30 -14.43 6.56
N ARG A 17 1.91 -13.86 5.41
CA ARG A 17 1.46 -14.62 4.23
C ARG A 17 2.61 -15.05 3.32
N ASN A 18 3.79 -15.23 3.90
CA ASN A 18 5.01 -15.53 3.17
C ASN A 18 5.21 -14.59 1.96
N TRP A 19 4.90 -13.31 2.16
CA TRP A 19 5.13 -12.25 1.17
C TRP A 19 4.24 -12.35 -0.08
N THR A 20 3.19 -13.17 -0.02
CA THR A 20 2.15 -13.24 -1.05
C THR A 20 1.40 -11.90 -1.09
N PRO A 21 1.10 -11.36 -2.29
CA PRO A 21 0.37 -10.10 -2.39
C PRO A 21 -1.03 -10.17 -1.76
N VAL A 22 -1.46 -9.06 -1.15
CA VAL A 22 -2.76 -8.94 -0.47
C VAL A 22 -3.40 -7.60 -0.83
N GLN A 23 -4.71 -7.60 -1.09
CA GLN A 23 -5.46 -6.37 -1.29
C GLN A 23 -5.96 -5.83 0.06
N PHE A 24 -5.71 -4.56 0.34
CA PHE A 24 -6.15 -3.90 1.57
C PHE A 24 -7.38 -3.01 1.32
N VAL A 25 -8.33 -3.02 2.26
CA VAL A 25 -9.56 -2.19 2.20
C VAL A 25 -9.97 -1.68 3.59
N GLY A 26 -10.77 -0.61 3.63
CA GLY A 26 -11.32 -0.06 4.88
C GLY A 26 -10.23 0.44 5.85
N ASP A 27 -10.40 0.17 7.14
CA ASP A 27 -9.45 0.58 8.19
C ASP A 27 -8.16 -0.25 8.20
N ALA A 28 -8.08 -1.32 7.38
CA ALA A 28 -6.84 -2.06 7.22
C ALA A 28 -5.78 -1.25 6.46
N LEU A 29 -6.20 -0.31 5.61
CA LEU A 29 -5.30 0.53 4.82
C LEU A 29 -4.29 1.25 5.71
N PRO A 30 -3.02 1.39 5.26
CA PRO A 30 -2.04 2.20 5.98
C PRO A 30 -2.59 3.59 6.30
N SER A 31 -2.33 4.08 7.50
CA SER A 31 -2.87 5.33 8.04
C SER A 31 -2.77 6.52 7.09
N TRP A 32 -1.66 6.64 6.37
CA TRP A 32 -1.42 7.71 5.40
C TRP A 32 -2.27 7.61 4.11
N MET A 33 -2.87 6.45 3.83
CA MET A 33 -3.78 6.21 2.70
C MET A 33 -5.27 6.34 3.06
N GLN A 34 -5.62 6.33 4.35
CA GLN A 34 -7.03 6.29 4.78
C GLN A 34 -7.85 7.52 4.33
N ASN A 35 -7.17 8.63 3.98
CA ASN A 35 -7.79 9.85 3.49
C ASN A 35 -8.03 9.86 1.95
N ILE A 36 -7.63 8.81 1.23
CA ILE A 36 -7.93 8.69 -0.20
C ILE A 36 -9.45 8.40 -0.34
N PRO A 37 -10.20 9.20 -1.13
CA PRO A 37 -11.62 8.96 -1.31
C PRO A 37 -11.89 7.58 -1.92
N GLU A 38 -12.82 6.83 -1.33
CA GLU A 38 -13.20 5.50 -1.84
C GLU A 38 -13.75 5.55 -3.27
N SER A 39 -14.42 6.64 -3.63
CA SER A 39 -14.98 6.84 -4.97
C SER A 39 -13.94 6.84 -6.08
N ILE A 40 -12.66 7.13 -5.75
CA ILE A 40 -11.57 7.13 -6.72
C ILE A 40 -10.59 5.97 -6.51
N MET A 41 -10.71 5.21 -5.42
CA MET A 41 -9.78 4.14 -5.07
C MET A 41 -10.35 2.80 -5.55
N ALA A 42 -9.76 2.27 -6.62
CA ALA A 42 -10.17 0.99 -7.20
C ALA A 42 -9.55 -0.20 -6.43
N GLY A 43 -8.37 -0.02 -5.87
CA GLY A 43 -7.74 -1.04 -5.03
C GLY A 43 -6.35 -0.65 -4.55
N VAL A 44 -5.93 -1.24 -3.43
CA VAL A 44 -4.60 -1.09 -2.86
C VAL A 44 -4.01 -2.47 -2.66
N LEU A 45 -2.90 -2.75 -3.34
CA LEU A 45 -2.21 -4.03 -3.30
C LEU A 45 -0.87 -3.86 -2.61
N LEU A 46 -0.63 -4.64 -1.56
CA LEU A 46 0.66 -4.71 -0.88
C LEU A 46 1.33 -6.04 -1.21
N SER A 47 2.62 -6.00 -1.50
CA SER A 47 3.45 -7.19 -1.77
C SER A 47 4.83 -7.00 -1.16
N GLY A 48 5.53 -8.09 -0.84
CA GLY A 48 6.88 -7.99 -0.30
C GLY A 48 7.85 -9.01 -0.85
N THR A 49 9.11 -8.93 -0.42
CA THR A 49 10.22 -9.62 -1.10
C THR A 49 10.88 -10.72 -0.26
N GLY A 50 10.54 -10.87 1.03
CA GLY A 50 11.09 -11.91 1.88
C GLY A 50 12.30 -11.49 2.73
N PRO A 51 12.58 -12.16 3.86
CA PRO A 51 13.78 -11.88 4.67
C PRO A 51 15.08 -12.30 3.96
N VAL A 52 14.99 -13.12 2.91
CA VAL A 52 16.14 -13.60 2.13
C VAL A 52 16.48 -12.65 0.98
N SER A 53 15.56 -11.75 0.60
CA SER A 53 15.83 -10.77 -0.46
C SER A 53 16.57 -9.56 0.10
N SER A 54 17.85 -9.43 -0.19
CA SER A 54 18.62 -8.21 0.08
C SER A 54 18.56 -7.27 -1.13
N GLN A 55 17.34 -7.00 -1.62
CA GLN A 55 17.16 -6.05 -2.72
C GLN A 55 17.49 -4.65 -2.22
N SER A 56 18.47 -4.00 -2.85
CA SER A 56 18.79 -2.61 -2.56
C SER A 56 17.79 -1.68 -3.24
N TYR A 57 17.43 -0.61 -2.53
CA TYR A 57 16.61 0.47 -3.05
C TYR A 57 17.38 1.78 -2.94
N SER A 58 17.28 2.60 -3.99
CA SER A 58 17.74 3.98 -3.94
C SER A 58 16.84 4.90 -4.75
N SER A 59 16.74 6.14 -4.30
CA SER A 59 15.98 7.22 -4.93
C SER A 59 16.61 8.57 -4.58
N LYS A 60 16.03 9.66 -5.09
CA LYS A 60 16.40 11.02 -4.69
C LYS A 60 16.17 11.28 -3.20
N GLN A 61 15.25 10.56 -2.55
CA GLN A 61 14.87 10.76 -1.14
C GLN A 61 15.53 9.75 -0.21
N ILE A 62 15.82 8.55 -0.71
CA ILE A 62 16.47 7.46 0.02
C ILE A 62 17.74 7.10 -0.75
N PRO A 63 18.91 7.68 -0.39
CA PRO A 63 20.15 7.41 -1.13
C PRO A 63 20.59 5.94 -1.09
N SER A 64 20.22 5.22 -0.02
CA SER A 64 20.45 3.79 0.14
C SER A 64 19.47 3.22 1.16
N GLY A 65 18.89 2.06 0.87
CA GLY A 65 18.00 1.33 1.75
C GLY A 65 17.77 -0.11 1.29
N GLU A 66 17.18 -0.91 2.16
CA GLU A 66 16.77 -2.29 1.86
C GLU A 66 15.28 -2.32 1.50
N LEU A 67 14.96 -2.75 0.28
CA LEU A 67 13.60 -2.93 -0.19
C LEU A 67 12.98 -4.15 0.49
N ILE A 68 11.83 -3.94 1.11
CA ILE A 68 11.06 -4.99 1.79
C ILE A 68 9.77 -5.32 1.03
N GLY A 69 9.28 -4.36 0.24
CA GLY A 69 8.12 -4.58 -0.58
C GLY A 69 7.68 -3.36 -1.37
N GLY A 70 6.47 -3.47 -1.89
CA GLY A 70 5.85 -2.43 -2.69
C GLY A 70 4.35 -2.34 -2.42
N ILE A 71 3.82 -1.16 -2.70
CA ILE A 71 2.39 -0.88 -2.63
C ILE A 71 1.95 -0.30 -3.97
N ASP A 72 1.04 -0.99 -4.65
CA ASP A 72 0.36 -0.50 -5.84
C ASP A 72 -0.99 0.08 -5.43
N VAL A 73 -1.24 1.34 -5.79
CA VAL A 73 -2.53 2.00 -5.61
C VAL A 73 -3.17 2.20 -6.97
N TYR A 74 -4.28 1.52 -7.19
CA TYR A 74 -5.10 1.66 -8.39
C TYR A 74 -6.19 2.68 -8.14
N ARG A 75 -6.24 3.71 -8.98
CA ARG A 75 -7.23 4.78 -8.91
C ARG A 75 -8.06 4.82 -10.19
N HIS A 76 -9.35 5.09 -10.04
CA HIS A 76 -10.22 5.38 -11.16
C HIS A 76 -10.01 6.83 -11.60
N SER A 77 -9.72 7.02 -12.88
CA SER A 77 -9.48 8.33 -13.50
C SER A 77 -10.16 8.40 -14.87
N PRO A 78 -11.51 8.49 -14.92
CA PRO A 78 -12.23 8.46 -16.19
C PRO A 78 -11.96 9.69 -17.09
N ASP A 79 -11.43 10.77 -16.50
CA ASP A 79 -11.08 12.00 -17.20
C ASP A 79 -9.66 11.98 -17.80
N ASP A 80 -8.86 10.96 -17.47
CA ASP A 80 -7.53 10.75 -18.05
C ASP A 80 -7.63 9.94 -19.37
N PRO A 81 -6.56 9.90 -20.20
CA PRO A 81 -6.57 9.13 -21.46
C PRO A 81 -6.87 7.64 -21.31
N VAL A 82 -6.77 7.10 -20.09
CA VAL A 82 -7.06 5.71 -19.73
C VAL A 82 -7.88 5.67 -18.43
N PRO A 83 -8.72 4.66 -18.21
CA PRO A 83 -9.65 4.62 -17.07
C PRO A 83 -8.99 4.39 -15.70
N PHE A 84 -7.74 3.94 -15.66
CA PHE A 84 -7.03 3.65 -14.41
C PHE A 84 -5.62 4.24 -14.37
N ASN A 85 -5.29 4.78 -13.20
CA ASN A 85 -3.92 5.14 -12.84
C ASN A 85 -3.38 4.20 -11.78
N LYS A 86 -2.15 3.73 -11.96
CA LYS A 86 -1.39 2.99 -10.93
C LYS A 86 -0.31 3.88 -10.35
N ASP A 87 -0.31 4.04 -9.04
CA ASP A 87 0.77 4.66 -8.31
C ASP A 87 1.54 3.58 -7.54
N TRP A 88 2.84 3.43 -7.82
CA TRP A 88 3.69 2.49 -7.09
C TRP A 88 4.45 3.18 -5.97
N TYR A 89 4.55 2.53 -4.82
CA TYR A 89 5.33 2.99 -3.68
C TYR A 89 6.28 1.89 -3.23
N ALA A 90 7.55 2.23 -3.02
CA ALA A 90 8.53 1.33 -2.44
C ALA A 90 8.43 1.35 -0.90
N VAL A 91 8.49 0.17 -0.28
CA VAL A 91 8.55 0.00 1.18
C VAL A 91 9.95 -0.41 1.58
N VAL A 92 10.60 0.43 2.37
CA VAL A 92 12.03 0.33 2.70
C VAL A 92 12.20 0.28 4.22
N LYS A 93 13.15 -0.52 4.73
CA LYS A 93 13.46 -0.51 6.17
C LYS A 93 13.90 0.87 6.63
N HIS A 94 13.40 1.30 7.79
CA HIS A 94 13.92 2.50 8.43
C HIS A 94 15.29 2.20 9.10
N PRO A 95 16.35 2.98 8.82
CA PRO A 95 17.70 2.66 9.26
C PRO A 95 17.94 2.86 10.76
N GLY A 96 17.11 3.66 11.42
CA GLY A 96 17.24 4.00 12.84
C GLY A 96 16.12 3.50 13.74
N ASP A 97 15.11 2.81 13.20
CA ASP A 97 13.95 2.35 13.96
C ASP A 97 13.40 1.05 13.36
N PRO A 98 13.60 -0.12 14.00
CA PRO A 98 13.16 -1.39 13.46
C PRO A 98 11.65 -1.59 13.48
N THR A 99 10.89 -0.70 14.14
CA THR A 99 9.42 -0.76 14.21
C THR A 99 8.74 0.06 13.10
N MET A 100 9.53 0.79 12.33
CA MET A 100 9.07 1.71 11.29
C MET A 100 9.60 1.31 9.91
N LEU A 101 8.80 1.62 8.90
CA LEU A 101 9.11 1.48 7.49
C LEU A 101 8.97 2.84 6.81
N ILE A 102 9.82 3.07 5.83
CA ILE A 102 9.77 4.25 4.97
C ILE A 102 9.02 3.86 3.70
N VAL A 103 8.07 4.68 3.30
CA VAL A 103 7.34 4.52 2.04
C VAL A 103 7.69 5.66 1.10
N ASP A 104 8.34 5.30 -0.01
CA ASP A 104 8.80 6.24 -1.04
C ASP A 104 7.94 6.14 -2.31
N GLY A 105 7.47 7.29 -2.81
CA GLY A 105 6.57 7.37 -3.95
C GLY A 105 5.46 8.44 -3.79
N PRO A 106 4.51 8.52 -4.74
CA PRO A 106 4.33 7.58 -5.83
C PRO A 106 5.41 7.73 -6.90
N GLN A 107 5.91 6.60 -7.38
CA GLN A 107 6.73 6.50 -8.57
C GLN A 107 5.80 6.29 -9.76
N LYS A 108 5.99 7.09 -10.80
CA LYS A 108 5.28 6.93 -12.07
C LYS A 108 6.19 6.18 -13.01
N ASP A 109 5.93 4.89 -13.16
CA ASP A 109 6.64 4.02 -14.10
C ASP A 109 5.84 3.83 -15.40
N ALA A 110 6.30 2.93 -16.26
CA ALA A 110 5.61 2.60 -17.51
C ALA A 110 4.22 1.98 -17.29
N GLU A 111 3.92 1.50 -16.08
CA GLU A 111 2.63 0.91 -15.72
C GLU A 111 1.70 1.93 -15.04
N HIS A 112 2.03 3.23 -15.06
CA HIS A 112 1.21 4.28 -14.45
C HIS A 112 -0.17 4.41 -15.10
N TRP A 113 -0.27 4.21 -16.42
CA TRP A 113 -1.49 4.34 -17.21
C TRP A 113 -1.97 2.97 -17.66
N LEU A 114 -3.14 2.56 -17.18
CA LEU A 114 -3.67 1.22 -17.41
C LEU A 114 -5.07 1.28 -18.02
N GLU A 115 -5.27 0.53 -19.10
CA GLU A 115 -6.58 0.27 -19.68
C GLU A 115 -7.42 -0.67 -18.79
N SER A 116 -6.75 -1.52 -18.00
CA SER A 116 -7.40 -2.44 -17.06
C SER A 116 -6.48 -2.82 -15.91
N ILE A 117 -7.08 -3.19 -14.77
CA ILE A 117 -6.36 -3.82 -13.66
C ILE A 117 -6.03 -5.27 -14.07
N SER A 118 -4.77 -5.65 -13.91
CA SER A 118 -4.27 -6.98 -14.26
C SER A 118 -5.09 -8.10 -13.61
N GLU A 119 -5.32 -9.21 -14.33
CA GLU A 119 -6.09 -10.35 -13.80
C GLU A 119 -5.48 -10.95 -12.54
N ARG A 120 -4.15 -10.87 -12.38
CA ARG A 120 -3.45 -11.31 -11.16
C ARG A 120 -3.96 -10.61 -9.90
N CYS A 121 -4.60 -9.45 -10.04
CA CYS A 121 -5.16 -8.69 -8.93
C CYS A 121 -6.61 -9.09 -8.59
N ARG A 122 -7.27 -9.94 -9.39
CA ARG A 122 -8.67 -10.36 -9.18
C ARG A 122 -8.82 -11.51 -8.18
N GLU A 123 -7.78 -12.33 -8.04
CA GLU A 123 -7.80 -13.53 -7.17
C GLU A 123 -7.07 -13.31 -5.84
N LEU A 124 -6.75 -12.05 -5.53
CA LEU A 124 -6.01 -11.73 -4.32
C LEU A 124 -6.88 -11.88 -3.07
N GLU A 125 -6.26 -12.33 -2.00
CA GLU A 125 -6.88 -12.27 -0.69
C GLU A 125 -7.15 -10.81 -0.32
N VAL A 126 -8.38 -10.53 0.12
CA VAL A 126 -8.78 -9.20 0.56
C VAL A 126 -8.69 -9.15 2.08
N PHE A 127 -7.83 -8.28 2.59
CA PHE A 127 -7.70 -7.96 3.99
C PHE A 127 -8.42 -6.63 4.29
N GLY A 128 -9.49 -6.72 5.07
CA GLY A 128 -10.34 -5.58 5.37
C GLY A 128 -10.71 -5.50 6.84
N VAL A 129 -10.71 -4.27 7.36
CA VAL A 129 -11.35 -3.94 8.63
C VAL A 129 -12.48 -2.96 8.31
N PRO A 130 -13.73 -3.22 8.73
CA PRO A 130 -14.82 -2.28 8.51
C PRO A 130 -14.46 -0.92 9.08
N LYS A 131 -14.70 0.16 8.32
CA LYS A 131 -14.46 1.51 8.83
C LYS A 131 -15.33 1.75 10.06
N LYS A 132 -14.73 2.14 11.17
CA LYS A 132 -15.53 2.60 12.32
C LYS A 132 -16.33 3.83 11.90
N ASN A 133 -17.65 3.69 11.83
CA ASN A 133 -18.53 4.83 11.61
C ASN A 133 -18.29 5.87 12.72
N PRO A 134 -17.98 7.14 12.41
CA PRO A 134 -17.77 8.18 13.42
C PRO A 134 -19.02 8.51 14.27
N GLY A 135 -20.10 7.73 14.17
CA GLY A 135 -21.35 7.91 14.90
C GLY A 135 -21.90 6.65 15.56
N ALA A 136 -21.19 5.51 15.52
CA ALA A 136 -21.58 4.34 16.29
C ALA A 136 -20.97 4.44 17.69
N SER A 137 -21.69 5.08 18.62
CA SER A 137 -21.43 4.87 20.04
C SER A 137 -21.66 3.40 20.36
N ASP A 138 -20.65 2.73 20.92
CA ASP A 138 -20.76 1.40 21.52
C ASP A 138 -21.76 1.45 22.68
N GLU A 139 -23.05 1.28 22.38
CA GLU A 139 -24.04 0.89 23.38
C GLU A 139 -23.92 -0.62 23.61
N SER A 140 -22.87 -1.03 24.32
CA SER A 140 -22.82 -2.34 24.95
C SER A 140 -22.02 -2.27 26.24
N ASN A 141 -22.65 -1.67 27.25
CA ASN A 141 -22.44 -1.97 28.66
C ASN A 141 -23.68 -1.51 29.44
N VAL A 142 -24.66 -2.41 29.56
CA VAL A 142 -25.63 -2.44 30.66
C VAL A 142 -25.63 -3.85 31.23
#